data_AF-A0A1H1L7X1-F1
#
_entry.id   AF-A0A1H1L7X1-F1
#
_cell.length_a   1.000
_cell.length_b   1.000
_cell.length_c   1.000
_cell.angle_alpha   90.00
_cell.angle_beta   90.00
_cell.angle_gamma   90.00
#
_symmetry.space_group_name_H-M   'P 1'
#
loop_
_entity.id
_entity.type
_entity.pdbx_description
1 polymer ?
#
loop_
_entity_poly.entity_id
_entity_poly.type
_entity_poly.pdbx_seq_one_letter_code
_entity_poly.pdbx_strand_id
1 'polypeptide(L)' 'MKNDRLKFNMFRIFEIKTREERLCEKYSRLMQRAYKIALFDKEKSDRLNSRAKKIMAELRRMNCNLIEPKGETA' A
#
# COMPACT_ATOMS: atom_id res chain seq x y z
N MET A 1 -14.48 19.72 10.44
CA MET A 1 -13.17 19.11 10.76
C MET A 1 -12.44 18.82 9.46
N LYS A 2 -11.19 19.30 9.36
CA LYS A 2 -10.44 19.48 8.11
C LYS A 2 -10.20 18.17 7.36
N ASN A 3 -10.68 18.12 6.13
CA ASN A 3 -10.53 17.01 5.19
C ASN A 3 -9.17 17.11 4.45
N ASP A 4 -8.07 17.18 5.21
CA ASP A 4 -6.69 17.36 4.73
C ASP A 4 -5.81 16.13 5.05
N ARG A 5 -6.37 14.92 5.04
CA ARG A 5 -5.64 13.68 5.39
C ARG A 5 -5.14 12.88 4.18
N LEU A 6 -5.03 13.51 3.02
CA LEU A 6 -4.47 12.93 1.78
C LEU A 6 -3.44 13.85 1.11
N LYS A 7 -2.67 14.58 1.89
CA LYS A 7 -1.39 15.15 1.44
C LYS A 7 -0.28 14.32 2.07
N PHE A 8 -0.12 13.07 1.61
CA PHE A 8 1.10 12.32 1.87
C PHE A 8 2.21 13.11 1.16
N ASN A 9 2.95 13.85 1.97
CA ASN A 9 3.84 14.90 1.55
C ASN A 9 4.98 14.28 0.71
N MET A 10 4.87 14.42 -0.62
CA MET A 10 5.75 13.82 -1.63
C MET A 10 7.16 14.43 -1.68
N PHE A 11 7.62 15.21 -0.69
CA PHE A 11 8.95 15.86 -0.76
C PHE A 11 9.63 16.05 0.60
N ARG A 12 10.04 14.95 1.24
CA ARG A 12 11.09 14.98 2.27
C ARG A 12 12.21 14.02 1.88
N ILE A 13 13.09 14.52 1.01
CA ILE A 13 14.21 13.77 0.42
C ILE A 13 15.25 13.34 1.49
N PHE A 14 15.19 13.90 2.70
CA PHE A 14 16.18 13.68 3.77
C PHE A 14 15.62 13.22 5.14
N GLU A 15 14.31 12.99 5.29
CA GLU A 15 13.82 12.40 6.54
C GLU A 15 13.95 10.88 6.53
N ILE A 16 14.49 10.32 7.62
CA ILE A 16 14.58 8.88 7.83
C ILE A 16 13.14 8.35 7.91
N LYS A 17 12.68 7.75 6.80
CA LYS A 17 11.36 7.14 6.74
C LYS A 17 11.21 6.11 7.84
N THR A 18 10.13 6.23 8.58
CA THR A 18 9.72 5.22 9.56
C THR A 18 9.54 3.88 8.84
N ARG A 19 9.62 2.79 9.61
CA ARG A 19 9.39 1.44 9.08
C ARG A 19 7.99 1.34 8.45
N GLU A 20 7.00 1.99 9.05
CA GLU A 20 5.61 2.02 8.59
C GLU A 20 5.47 2.69 7.23
N GLU A 21 6.08 3.87 7.05
CA GLU A 21 6.08 4.59 5.77
C GLU A 21 6.74 3.77 4.67
N ARG A 22 7.88 3.13 4.96
CA ARG A 22 8.57 2.25 3.99
C ARG A 22 7.71 1.07 3.57
N LEU A 23 6.97 0.47 4.51
CA LEU A 23 6.06 -0.63 4.21
C LEU A 23 4.83 -0.15 3.42
N CYS A 24 4.28 1.01 3.75
CA CYS A 24 3.18 1.61 2.98
C CYS A 24 3.60 1.90 1.53
N GLU A 25 4.77 2.51 1.32
CA GLU A 25 5.29 2.76 -0.03
C GLU A 25 5.51 1.46 -0.81
N LYS A 26 6.06 0.44 -0.15
CA LYS A 26 6.30 -0.86 -0.76
C LYS A 26 4.97 -1.53 -1.14
N TYR A 27 3.96 -1.47 -0.28
CA TYR A 27 2.60 -1.94 -0.56
C TYR A 27 2.02 -1.22 -1.78
N SER A 28 2.02 0.11 -1.78
CA SER A 28 1.46 0.93 -2.86
C SER A 28 2.14 0.64 -4.20
N ARG A 29 3.47 0.49 -4.21
CA ARG A 29 4.22 0.16 -5.43
C ARG A 29 3.90 -1.24 -5.96
N LEU A 30 3.71 -2.22 -5.07
CA LEU A 30 3.32 -3.57 -5.47
C LEU A 30 1.91 -3.60 -6.03
N MET A 31 0.96 -2.93 -5.37
CA MET A 31 -0.42 -2.83 -5.84
C MET A 31 -0.52 -2.12 -7.18
N GLN A 32 0.13 -0.97 -7.35
CA GLN A 32 0.15 -0.25 -8.62
C GLN A 32 0.66 -1.14 -9.78
N ARG A 33 1.70 -1.95 -9.52
CA ARG A 33 2.23 -2.89 -10.51
C ARG A 33 1.28 -4.06 -10.78
N ALA A 34 0.64 -4.60 -9.75
CA ALA A 34 -0.35 -5.67 -9.89
C ALA A 34 -1.52 -5.19 -10.77
N TYR A 35 -2.09 -4.02 -10.48
CA TYR A 35 -3.19 -3.45 -11.27
C TYR A 35 -2.82 -3.23 -12.73
N LYS A 36 -1.62 -2.69 -13.00
CA LYS A 36 -1.16 -2.47 -14.38
C LYS A 36 -1.03 -3.76 -15.20
N ILE A 37 -0.66 -4.87 -14.56
CA ILE A 37 -0.40 -6.13 -15.26
C ILE A 37 -1.59 -7.09 -15.26
N ALA A 38 -2.60 -6.87 -14.41
CA ALA A 38 -3.77 -7.73 -14.25
C ALA A 38 -4.51 -8.05 -15.56
N LEU A 39 -4.55 -7.10 -16.50
CA LEU A 39 -5.23 -7.26 -17.79
C LEU A 39 -4.46 -8.14 -18.79
N PHE A 40 -3.15 -8.28 -18.61
CA PHE A 40 -2.26 -8.95 -19.57
C PHE A 40 -1.67 -10.25 -19.03
N ASP A 41 -1.41 -10.33 -17.73
CA ASP A 41 -0.81 -11.49 -17.06
C ASP A 41 -1.35 -11.57 -15.62
N LYS A 42 -2.42 -12.37 -15.50
CA LYS A 42 -3.12 -12.60 -14.24
C LYS A 42 -2.23 -13.27 -13.20
N GLU A 43 -1.45 -14.28 -13.59
CA GLU A 43 -0.62 -15.04 -12.64
C GLU A 43 0.43 -14.13 -12.00
N LYS A 44 1.06 -13.26 -12.79
CA LYS A 44 2.03 -12.29 -12.29
C LYS A 44 1.36 -11.20 -11.44
N SER A 45 0.17 -10.74 -11.82
CA SER A 45 -0.63 -9.83 -10.97
C SER A 45 -0.94 -10.46 -9.62
N ASP A 46 -1.43 -11.70 -9.60
CA ASP A 46 -1.80 -12.44 -8.39
C ASP A 46 -0.58 -12.68 -7.49
N ARG A 47 0.59 -12.92 -8.09
CA ARG A 47 1.85 -13.05 -7.35
C ARG A 47 2.26 -11.72 -6.69
N LEU A 48 2.11 -10.59 -7.38
CA LEU A 48 2.37 -9.26 -6.82
C LEU A 48 1.36 -8.90 -5.73
N ASN A 49 0.09 -9.19 -5.95
CA ASN A 49 -0.99 -8.99 -4.99
C ASN A 49 -0.75 -9.83 -3.72
N SER A 50 -0.35 -11.09 -3.87
CA SER A 50 0.00 -11.97 -2.74
C SER A 50 1.15 -11.41 -1.90
N ARG A 51 2.15 -10.79 -2.54
CA ARG A 51 3.23 -10.09 -1.82
C ARG A 51 2.73 -8.83 -1.11
N ALA A 52 1.84 -8.06 -1.74
CA ALA A 52 1.23 -6.89 -1.12
C ALA A 52 0.36 -7.25 0.09
N LYS A 53 -0.41 -8.35 0.03
CA LYS A 53 -1.20 -8.87 1.16
C LYS A 53 -0.33 -9.21 2.39
N LYS A 54 0.88 -9.74 2.20
CA LYS A 54 1.82 -9.99 3.30
C LYS A 54 2.22 -8.69 4.02
N ILE A 55 2.51 -7.63 3.25
CA ILE A 55 2.84 -6.32 3.81
C ILE A 55 1.63 -5.71 4.52
N MET A 56 0.44 -5.86 3.95
CA MET A 56 -0.79 -5.40 4.58
C MET A 56 -1.04 -6.11 5.92
N ALA A 57 -0.78 -7.43 5.99
CA ALA A 57 -0.87 -8.17 7.25
C ALA A 57 0.15 -7.67 8.29
N GLU A 58 1.37 -7.31 7.86
CA GLU A 58 2.38 -6.72 8.75
C GLU A 58 1.96 -5.34 9.26
N LEU A 59 1.47 -4.47 8.37
CA LEU A 59 0.94 -3.14 8.73
C LEU A 59 -0.24 -3.24 9.70
N ARG A 60 -1.13 -4.21 9.52
CA ARG A 60 -2.22 -4.49 10.47
C ARG A 60 -1.70 -4.91 11.84
N ARG A 61 -0.68 -5.77 11.90
CA ARG A 61 -0.05 -6.17 13.18
C ARG A 61 0.64 -5.01 13.90
N MET A 62 1.09 -4.00 13.15
CA MET A 62 1.67 -2.78 13.72
C MET A 62 0.63 -1.73 14.11
N ASN A 63 -0.67 -2.03 14.04
CA ASN A 63 -1.76 -1.05 14.24
C ASN A 63 -1.66 0.18 13.31
N CYS A 64 -1.06 0.04 12.13
CA CYS A 64 -1.03 1.11 11.15
C CYS A 64 -2.41 1.29 10.51
N ASN A 65 -3.18 2.30 10.96
CA ASN A 65 -4.46 2.71 10.35
C ASN A 65 -4.30 3.45 9.01
N LEU A 66 -3.10 3.43 8.42
CA LEU A 66 -2.77 4.14 7.18
C LEU A 66 -3.37 3.50 5.93
N ILE A 67 -3.80 2.23 6.03
CA ILE A 67 -4.32 1.45 4.90
C ILE A 67 -5.60 0.73 5.33
N GLU A 68 -6.70 1.47 5.45
CA GLU A 68 -8.02 0.84 5.52
C GLU A 68 -8.40 0.31 4.13
N PRO A 69 -8.79 -0.98 4.01
CA PRO A 69 -9.36 -1.48 2.77
C PRO A 69 -10.73 -0.81 2.59
N LYS A 70 -10.87 0.07 1.59
CA LYS A 70 -12.19 0.48 1.13
C LYS A 70 -12.87 -0.73 0.48
N GLY A 71 -13.80 -1.34 1.21
CA GLY A 71 -14.91 -2.13 0.67
C GLY A 71 -14.52 -3.47 0.04
N GLU A 72 -14.46 -4.52 0.85
CA GLU A 72 -15.18 -5.74 0.47
C GLU A 72 -16.68 -5.42 0.65
N THR A 73 -17.31 -4.84 -0.39
CA THR A 73 -18.76 -4.89 -0.48
C THR A 73 -19.12 -6.32 -0.87
N ALA A 74 -19.79 -7.00 0.06
CA ALA A 74 -20.44 -8.28 -0.12
C ALA A 74 -21.38 -8.31 -1.33
#